data_AF-A0A9E3R3P7-F1
#
_entry.id   AF-A0A9E3R3P7-F1
#
_cell.length_a   1.000
_cell.length_b   1.000
_cell.length_c   1.000
_cell.angle_alpha   90.00
_cell.angle_beta   90.00
_cell.angle_gamma   90.00
#
_symmetry.space_group_name_H-M   'P 1'
#
loop_
_entity.id
_entity.type
_entity.pdbx_description
1 polymer ?
#
loop_
_entity_poly.entity_id
_entity_poly.type
_entity_poly.pdbx_seq_one_letter_code
_entity_poly.pdbx_strand_id
1 'polypeptide(L)'
;MPTPAPAAPAAPAAPAPSGPTGTPARGSIAVPAEGRASSATPRRGINPFLNNDPNQKGRRLARALVSDMIAYQPGKREEGLANGTLKDLFREEIKKSYEEYVDQIGKEFAESTSHFADALNDLLAGGQKMF
;
A
#
# COMPACT_ATOMS: atom_id res chain seq x y z
N MET A 1 46.26 52.12 -26.51
CA MET A 1 46.04 51.35 -25.27
C MET A 1 45.28 52.19 -24.27
N PRO A 2 43.95 52.04 -24.22
CA PRO A 2 43.25 52.20 -22.94
C PRO A 2 42.31 51.02 -22.67
N THR A 3 42.37 50.49 -21.45
CA THR A 3 41.26 49.79 -20.78
C THR A 3 40.80 50.73 -19.66
N PRO A 4 39.50 50.86 -19.37
CA PRO A 4 38.90 49.99 -18.34
C PRO A 4 37.42 49.57 -18.59
N ALA A 5 37.04 48.61 -17.76
CA ALA A 5 35.83 47.78 -17.61
C ALA A 5 34.42 48.30 -18.03
N PRO A 6 33.51 47.38 -18.43
CA PRO A 6 32.09 47.69 -18.63
C PRO A 6 31.34 47.75 -17.29
N ALA A 7 30.62 48.86 -17.07
CA ALA A 7 29.67 49.04 -15.97
C ALA A 7 28.30 48.45 -16.34
N ALA A 8 27.72 47.66 -15.45
CA ALA A 8 26.38 47.08 -15.58
C ALA A 8 25.28 48.14 -15.44
N PRO A 9 24.21 48.12 -16.26
CA PRO A 9 23.01 48.91 -15.99
C PRO A 9 22.00 48.16 -15.10
N ALA A 10 21.37 48.94 -14.24
CA ALA A 10 20.48 48.57 -13.14
C ALA A 10 19.14 47.93 -13.55
N ALA A 11 18.59 47.16 -12.62
CA ALA A 11 17.25 46.59 -12.66
C ALA A 11 16.14 47.65 -12.52
N PRO A 12 14.99 47.51 -13.23
CA PRO A 12 13.76 48.20 -12.89
C PRO A 12 12.86 47.37 -11.96
N ALA A 13 12.21 48.08 -11.04
CA ALA A 13 11.38 47.59 -9.94
C ALA A 13 9.88 47.53 -10.27
N ALA A 14 9.18 46.57 -9.66
CA ALA A 14 7.77 46.57 -9.16
C ALA A 14 6.60 46.60 -10.20
N PRO A 15 5.39 46.06 -9.92
CA PRO A 15 4.68 46.08 -8.63
C PRO A 15 4.05 44.76 -8.11
N ALA A 16 3.77 44.77 -6.81
CA ALA A 16 3.07 43.74 -6.04
C ALA A 16 1.54 43.87 -6.12
N PRO A 17 0.76 42.77 -5.99
CA PRO A 17 -0.63 42.84 -5.60
C PRO A 17 -0.80 42.68 -4.09
N SER A 18 -1.44 43.69 -3.49
CA SER A 18 -1.96 43.75 -2.12
C SER A 18 -2.92 42.59 -1.81
N GLY A 19 -2.80 42.00 -0.61
CA GLY A 19 -3.76 41.01 -0.10
C GLY A 19 -5.03 41.63 0.49
N PRO A 20 -5.98 40.80 0.97
CA PRO A 20 -6.87 41.20 2.04
C PRO A 20 -6.56 40.47 3.36
N THR A 21 -6.38 41.30 4.38
CA THR A 21 -6.40 41.01 5.81
C THR A 21 -7.58 40.12 6.24
N GLY A 22 -7.30 39.14 7.10
CA GLY A 22 -8.33 38.39 7.83
C GLY A 22 -7.76 37.65 9.04
N THR A 23 -7.80 38.26 10.21
CA THR A 23 -7.57 37.69 11.56
C THR A 23 -8.35 38.59 12.52
N PRO A 24 -8.91 38.16 13.68
CA PRO A 24 -8.76 36.88 14.40
C PRO A 24 -10.10 36.22 14.81
N ALA A 25 -10.07 34.96 15.26
CA ALA A 25 -11.04 34.49 16.26
C ALA A 25 -10.44 33.38 17.14
N ARG A 26 -10.03 33.80 18.34
CA ARG A 26 -9.66 32.96 19.48
C ARG A 26 -10.96 32.45 20.09
N GLY A 27 -11.28 31.16 19.89
CA GLY A 27 -12.44 30.51 20.50
C GLY A 27 -12.00 29.27 21.28
N SER A 28 -11.79 29.44 22.58
CA SER A 28 -11.75 28.34 23.53
C SER A 28 -13.18 27.85 23.75
N ILE A 29 -13.49 26.61 23.39
CA ILE A 29 -14.68 25.91 23.89
C ILE A 29 -14.21 24.58 24.48
N ALA A 30 -14.39 24.47 25.79
CA ALA A 30 -14.24 23.26 26.58
C ALA A 30 -15.41 22.29 26.31
N VAL A 31 -15.11 21.01 26.52
CA VAL A 31 -15.89 19.78 26.28
C VAL A 31 -17.16 19.65 27.16
N PRO A 32 -18.13 18.73 26.87
CA PRO A 32 -18.00 17.34 27.33
C PRO A 32 -18.54 16.24 26.36
N ALA A 33 -18.20 15.00 26.71
CA ALA A 33 -18.38 13.74 25.99
C ALA A 33 -19.82 13.18 25.98
N GLU A 34 -20.18 12.42 24.94
CA GLU A 34 -20.80 11.07 25.07
C GLU A 34 -20.92 10.35 23.69
N GLY A 35 -20.31 9.17 23.58
CA GLY A 35 -20.94 7.98 22.98
C GLY A 35 -21.20 7.88 21.47
N ARG A 36 -20.19 7.48 20.69
CA ARG A 36 -20.34 6.31 19.81
C ARG A 36 -18.99 5.65 19.53
N ALA A 37 -18.69 4.62 20.31
CA ALA A 37 -17.71 3.62 19.96
C ALA A 37 -18.14 2.95 18.64
N SER A 38 -17.35 3.12 17.59
CA SER A 38 -17.31 2.19 16.48
C SER A 38 -15.87 2.16 15.97
N SER A 39 -15.16 1.16 16.49
CA SER A 39 -14.00 0.54 15.85
C SER A 39 -12.74 1.40 15.77
N ALA A 40 -11.98 1.38 16.85
CA ALA A 40 -10.54 1.57 16.81
C ALA A 40 -9.92 0.49 15.90
N THR A 41 -9.88 0.73 14.59
CA THR A 41 -8.90 0.06 13.74
C THR A 41 -7.55 0.65 14.10
N PRO A 42 -6.57 -0.13 14.60
CA PRO A 42 -5.23 0.38 14.76
C PRO A 42 -4.76 0.79 13.38
N ARG A 43 -4.47 2.08 13.18
CA ARG A 43 -3.83 2.58 11.98
C ARG A 43 -2.49 1.86 11.89
N ARG A 44 -2.47 0.78 11.09
CA ARG A 44 -1.28 -0.02 10.75
C ARG A 44 -0.14 0.96 10.49
N GLY A 45 0.95 0.82 11.23
CA GLY A 45 2.07 1.74 11.25
C GLY A 45 2.43 2.24 9.85
N ILE A 46 2.50 3.56 9.74
CA ILE A 46 2.62 4.36 8.51
C ILE A 46 3.94 4.10 7.73
N ASN A 47 4.85 3.25 8.21
CA ASN A 47 6.05 2.87 7.49
C ASN A 47 6.25 1.35 7.43
N PRO A 48 5.79 0.68 6.35
CA PRO A 48 5.99 -0.76 6.16
C PRO A 48 7.44 -1.13 5.76
N PHE A 49 8.39 -0.20 5.90
CA PHE A 49 9.82 -0.35 5.59
C PHE A 49 10.72 -0.40 6.83
N LEU A 50 10.22 -0.06 8.02
CA LEU A 50 11.06 0.02 9.22
C LEU A 50 11.26 -1.31 9.95
N ASN A 51 10.39 -2.29 9.72
CA ASN A 51 10.55 -3.62 10.30
C ASN A 51 10.98 -4.59 9.21
N ASN A 52 12.27 -4.91 9.21
CA ASN A 52 12.91 -5.94 8.39
C ASN A 52 12.49 -7.36 8.86
N ASP A 53 11.21 -7.54 9.19
CA ASP A 53 10.68 -8.78 9.73
C ASP A 53 10.50 -9.77 8.58
N PRO A 54 11.13 -10.96 8.62
CA PRO A 54 10.98 -11.96 7.57
C PRO A 54 9.51 -12.41 7.41
N ASN A 55 8.68 -12.32 8.45
CA ASN A 55 7.23 -12.53 8.31
C ASN A 55 6.56 -11.46 7.45
N GLN A 56 6.91 -10.19 7.63
CA GLN A 56 6.36 -9.13 6.80
C GLN A 56 6.84 -9.22 5.35
N LYS A 57 8.09 -9.64 5.13
CA LYS A 57 8.60 -9.94 3.79
C LYS A 57 7.80 -11.07 3.14
N GLY A 58 7.64 -12.20 3.84
CA GLY A 58 6.83 -13.32 3.36
C GLY A 58 5.39 -12.92 3.05
N ARG A 59 4.75 -12.13 3.92
CA ARG A 59 3.38 -11.66 3.69
C ARG A 59 3.27 -10.70 2.50
N ARG A 60 4.26 -9.82 2.30
CA ARG A 60 4.32 -8.93 1.14
C ARG A 60 4.54 -9.69 -0.15
N LEU A 61 5.49 -10.63 -0.17
CA LEU A 61 5.79 -11.42 -1.35
C LEU A 61 4.60 -12.29 -1.75
N ALA A 62 3.98 -12.99 -0.80
CA ALA A 62 2.77 -13.76 -1.05
C ALA A 62 1.65 -12.92 -1.66
N ARG A 63 1.39 -11.72 -1.11
CA ARG A 63 0.37 -10.82 -1.67
C ARG A 63 0.72 -10.32 -3.07
N ALA A 64 1.99 -10.03 -3.35
CA ALA A 64 2.43 -9.63 -4.68
C ALA A 64 2.20 -10.75 -5.70
N LEU A 65 2.61 -11.99 -5.37
CA LEU A 65 2.44 -13.16 -6.23
C LEU A 65 0.96 -13.48 -6.48
N VAL A 66 0.13 -13.49 -5.43
CA VAL A 66 -1.31 -13.72 -5.58
C VAL A 66 -1.98 -12.59 -6.38
N SER A 67 -1.55 -11.33 -6.18
CA SER A 67 -2.07 -10.21 -6.96
C SER A 67 -1.69 -10.32 -8.45
N ASP A 68 -0.49 -10.82 -8.76
CA ASP A 68 -0.03 -11.05 -10.13
C ASP A 68 -0.90 -12.12 -10.81
N MET A 69 -1.12 -13.26 -10.16
CA MET A 69 -2.01 -14.32 -10.64
C MET A 69 -3.41 -13.80 -10.99
N ILE A 70 -4.00 -12.95 -10.13
CA ILE A 70 -5.33 -12.38 -10.36
C ILE A 70 -5.31 -11.37 -11.52
N ALA A 71 -4.27 -10.55 -11.61
CA ALA A 71 -4.12 -9.57 -12.68
C ALA A 71 -4.02 -10.24 -14.05
N TYR A 72 -3.34 -11.38 -14.13
CA TYR A 72 -3.23 -12.17 -15.36
C TYR A 72 -4.44 -13.05 -15.66
N GLN A 73 -5.25 -13.42 -14.65
CA GLN A 73 -6.37 -14.34 -14.81
C GLN A 73 -7.72 -13.79 -14.30
N PRO A 74 -8.16 -12.59 -14.72
CA PRO A 74 -9.42 -12.02 -14.23
C PRO A 74 -10.63 -12.92 -14.57
N GLY A 75 -10.65 -13.50 -15.77
CA GLY A 75 -11.74 -14.38 -16.21
C GLY A 75 -11.85 -15.66 -15.38
N LYS A 76 -10.72 -16.30 -15.03
CA LYS A 76 -10.75 -17.51 -14.17
C LYS A 76 -11.22 -17.19 -12.76
N ARG A 77 -10.94 -15.98 -12.25
CA ARG A 77 -11.42 -15.55 -10.94
C ARG A 77 -12.93 -15.42 -10.92
N GLU A 78 -13.49 -14.74 -11.91
CA GLU A 78 -14.95 -14.59 -12.04
C GLU A 78 -15.63 -15.96 -12.20
N GLU A 79 -15.08 -16.83 -13.05
CA GLU A 79 -15.59 -18.18 -13.26
C GLU A 79 -15.51 -19.05 -11.99
N GLY A 80 -14.39 -19.00 -11.27
CA GLY A 80 -14.21 -19.77 -10.06
C GLY A 80 -15.00 -19.23 -8.87
N LEU A 81 -15.35 -17.93 -8.85
CA LEU A 81 -16.28 -17.36 -7.88
C LEU A 81 -17.72 -17.76 -8.19
N ALA A 82 -18.09 -17.78 -9.47
CA ALA A 82 -19.41 -18.19 -9.91
C ALA A 82 -19.68 -19.69 -9.70
N ASN A 83 -18.68 -20.54 -9.99
CA ASN A 83 -18.81 -22.00 -9.90
C ASN A 83 -18.30 -22.59 -8.57
N GLY A 84 -17.66 -21.79 -7.72
CA GLY A 84 -16.99 -22.28 -6.51
C GLY A 84 -15.75 -23.14 -6.77
N THR A 85 -15.26 -23.19 -8.02
CA THR A 85 -14.10 -24.01 -8.45
C THR A 85 -12.79 -23.24 -8.41
N LEU A 86 -12.75 -22.08 -7.74
CA LEU A 86 -11.60 -21.18 -7.64
C LEU A 86 -10.30 -21.91 -7.23
N LYS A 87 -10.40 -22.87 -6.30
CA LYS A 87 -9.22 -23.65 -5.84
C LYS A 87 -8.62 -24.51 -6.93
N ASP A 88 -9.44 -25.02 -7.84
CA ASP A 88 -9.00 -25.92 -8.90
C ASP A 88 -8.48 -25.15 -10.11
N LEU A 89 -9.20 -24.11 -10.53
CA LEU A 89 -8.81 -23.20 -11.62
C LEU A 89 -7.46 -22.52 -11.36
N PHE A 90 -7.19 -22.17 -10.11
CA PHE A 90 -5.93 -21.55 -9.70
C PHE A 90 -4.92 -22.54 -9.14
N ARG A 91 -5.22 -23.84 -9.04
CA ARG A 91 -4.31 -24.84 -8.43
C ARG A 91 -2.92 -24.82 -9.05
N GLU A 92 -2.85 -24.79 -10.38
CA GLU A 92 -1.59 -24.83 -11.11
C GLU A 92 -0.75 -23.58 -10.88
N GLU A 93 -1.38 -22.40 -10.93
CA GLU A 93 -0.71 -21.13 -10.66
C GLU A 93 -0.33 -20.99 -9.19
N ILE A 94 -1.19 -21.43 -8.27
CA ILE A 94 -0.91 -21.46 -6.82
C ILE A 94 0.35 -22.27 -6.59
N LYS A 95 0.48 -23.44 -7.23
CA LYS A 95 1.66 -24.28 -7.12
C LYS A 95 2.91 -23.57 -7.65
N LYS A 96 2.83 -22.99 -8.84
CA LYS A 96 3.94 -22.27 -9.47
C LYS A 96 4.41 -21.05 -8.64
N SER A 97 3.46 -20.24 -8.18
CA SER A 97 3.75 -19.09 -7.31
C SER A 97 4.21 -19.53 -5.92
N TYR A 98 3.77 -20.68 -5.41
CA TYR A 98 4.26 -21.23 -4.15
C TYR A 98 5.71 -21.72 -4.26
N GLU A 99 6.09 -22.35 -5.37
CA GLU A 99 7.48 -22.75 -5.64
C GLU A 99 8.39 -21.51 -5.70
N GLU A 100 7.99 -20.46 -6.41
CA GLU A 100 8.70 -19.17 -6.45
C GLU A 100 8.79 -18.51 -5.06
N TYR A 101 7.69 -18.57 -4.30
CA TYR A 101 7.65 -18.07 -2.93
C TYR A 101 8.68 -18.78 -2.05
N VAL A 102 8.68 -20.12 -2.10
CA VAL A 102 9.62 -20.99 -1.39
C VAL A 102 11.06 -20.71 -1.80
N ASP A 103 11.34 -20.48 -3.09
CA ASP A 103 12.67 -20.17 -3.59
C ASP A 103 13.20 -18.83 -3.01
N GLN A 104 12.34 -17.81 -2.93
CA GLN A 104 12.74 -16.48 -2.45
C GLN A 104 12.85 -16.34 -0.93
N ILE A 105 11.95 -16.96 -0.15
CA ILE A 105 11.97 -16.85 1.33
C ILE A 105 12.56 -18.07 2.03
N GLY A 106 12.80 -19.17 1.29
CA GLY A 106 13.28 -20.44 1.81
C GLY A 106 12.17 -21.37 2.28
N LYS A 107 12.36 -22.67 2.02
CA LYS A 107 11.41 -23.74 2.36
C LYS A 107 11.04 -23.77 3.83
N GLU A 108 12.02 -23.60 4.73
CA GLU A 108 11.79 -23.59 6.17
C GLU A 108 10.79 -22.49 6.60
N PHE A 109 10.86 -21.32 5.97
CA PHE A 109 10.01 -20.19 6.33
C PHE A 109 8.62 -20.30 5.70
N ALA A 110 8.55 -20.83 4.47
CA ALA A 110 7.30 -21.12 3.77
C ALA A 110 6.49 -22.24 4.46
N GLU A 111 7.14 -23.30 4.91
CA GLU A 111 6.49 -24.40 5.65
C GLU A 111 6.08 -23.97 7.07
N SER A 112 6.88 -23.10 7.71
CA SER A 112 6.58 -22.61 9.06
C SER A 112 5.46 -21.56 9.09
N THR A 113 5.12 -20.94 7.95
CA THR A 113 4.15 -19.84 7.94
C THR A 113 3.06 -19.94 6.87
N SER A 114 1.81 -19.75 7.27
CA SER A 114 0.64 -19.74 6.37
C SER A 114 0.37 -18.39 5.70
N HIS A 115 1.38 -17.52 5.52
CA HIS A 115 1.21 -16.20 4.88
C HIS A 115 0.69 -16.32 3.45
N PHE A 116 1.10 -17.35 2.73
CA PHE A 116 0.65 -17.61 1.36
C PHE A 116 -0.84 -17.98 1.31
N ALA A 117 -1.28 -18.87 2.21
CA ALA A 117 -2.70 -19.22 2.34
C ALA A 117 -3.54 -18.02 2.80
N ASP A 118 -3.05 -17.19 3.72
CA ASP A 118 -3.71 -15.94 4.13
C ASP A 118 -3.91 -15.00 2.94
N ALA A 119 -2.88 -14.83 2.10
CA ALA A 119 -2.96 -13.99 0.90
C ALA A 119 -3.96 -14.54 -0.14
N LEU A 120 -4.02 -15.85 -0.33
CA LEU A 120 -5.02 -16.48 -1.21
C LEU A 120 -6.45 -16.23 -0.70
N ASN A 121 -6.67 -16.42 0.61
CA ASN A 121 -7.98 -16.18 1.21
C ASN A 121 -8.40 -14.70 1.11
N ASP A 122 -7.46 -13.77 1.34
CA ASP A 122 -7.73 -12.33 1.35
C ASP A 122 -7.90 -11.73 -0.06
N LEU A 123 -7.03 -12.09 -1.02
CA LEU A 123 -7.05 -11.51 -2.37
C LEU A 123 -7.85 -12.35 -3.37
N LEU A 124 -7.64 -13.67 -3.39
CA LEU A 124 -8.24 -14.55 -4.40
C LEU A 124 -9.71 -14.81 -4.06
N ALA A 125 -9.97 -15.26 -2.82
CA ALA A 125 -11.31 -15.54 -2.31
C ALA A 125 -12.06 -14.30 -1.80
N GLY A 126 -11.51 -13.10 -1.97
CA GLY A 126 -12.17 -11.84 -1.59
C GLY A 126 -12.42 -11.71 -0.08
N GLY A 127 -11.57 -12.31 0.75
CA GLY A 127 -11.70 -12.31 2.21
C GLY A 127 -12.37 -13.56 2.79
N GLN A 128 -12.81 -14.52 1.96
CA GLN A 128 -13.33 -15.79 2.46
C GLN A 128 -12.21 -16.81 2.71
N LYS A 129 -12.22 -17.45 3.89
CA LYS A 129 -11.35 -18.57 4.22
C LYS A 129 -11.81 -19.83 3.48
N MET A 130 -11.25 -20.04 2.30
CA MET A 130 -11.53 -21.19 1.43
C MET A 130 -10.32 -22.09 1.24
N PHE A 131 -9.10 -21.58 1.45
CA PHE A 131 -7.81 -22.24 1.27
C PHE A 131 -7.18 -22.66 2.59
#